data_AF-A0AAE1T410-F1
#
_entry.id   AF-A0AAE1T410-F1
#
_cell.length_a   1.000
_cell.length_b   1.000
_cell.length_c   1.000
_cell.angle_alpha   90.00
_cell.angle_beta   90.00
_cell.angle_gamma   90.00
#
_symmetry.space_group_name_H-M   'P 1'
#
loop_
_entity.id
_entity.type
_entity.pdbx_description
1 polymer ?
#
loop_
_entity_poly.entity_id
_entity_poly.type
_entity_poly.pdbx_seq_one_letter_code
_entity_poly.pdbx_strand_id
1 'polypeptide(L)'
;MEPTNDAPHIQFGQEARHGPRTQGNDALVITALLANYEIERVFIESGSSVDILFEEAYDQMQLGDVPFEAVDTFLYGFAGEVVHPKGMISLPLTLGATPLRKTCLLKFLVVDSPLAYNVILGRPTLNTFRGIISTYYMKIKFPIRGGVREAPADALQAHKCCAEAIIRGKKRRLEESPKTEDSNERGKDTVPSPEPNKETPATVLLVEELPTIELTHGDPEKVTKIGSRMTEDIRNQVVNYLLRKQDIFAWTPQDLEGIDLGVITHHSTWTPVLGR
;
A
#
# COMPACT_ATOMS: atom_id res chain seq x y z
N MET A 1 6.87 -5.20 -42.12
CA MET A 1 8.08 -5.09 -41.30
C MET A 1 7.61 -5.04 -39.86
N GLU A 2 7.87 -6.08 -39.07
CA GLU A 2 7.68 -6.00 -37.62
C GLU A 2 8.67 -4.97 -37.05
N PRO A 3 8.26 -4.13 -36.08
CA PRO A 3 9.21 -3.22 -35.43
C PRO A 3 10.25 -4.07 -34.70
N THR A 4 11.52 -3.92 -35.06
CA THR A 4 12.63 -4.55 -34.35
C THR A 4 12.58 -4.11 -32.90
N ASN A 5 12.31 -5.06 -32.00
CA ASN A 5 12.18 -4.84 -30.57
C ASN A 5 13.58 -4.69 -29.95
N ASP A 6 14.29 -3.62 -30.31
CA ASP A 6 15.66 -3.34 -29.86
C ASP A 6 15.67 -2.66 -28.48
N ALA A 7 14.82 -3.16 -27.57
CA ALA A 7 14.77 -2.69 -26.19
C ALA A 7 15.97 -3.27 -25.43
N PRO A 8 16.76 -2.45 -24.71
CA PRO A 8 17.92 -2.95 -23.99
C PRO A 8 17.51 -3.96 -22.92
N HIS A 9 18.32 -5.00 -22.74
CA HIS A 9 18.11 -6.03 -21.72
C HIS A 9 18.18 -5.41 -20.32
N ILE A 10 17.14 -5.63 -19.51
CA ILE A 10 17.06 -5.14 -18.12
C ILE A 10 17.34 -6.30 -17.18
N GLN A 11 18.38 -6.15 -16.35
CA GLN A 11 18.73 -7.12 -15.32
C GLN A 11 18.95 -6.42 -13.98
N PHE A 12 18.53 -7.05 -12.90
CA PHE A 12 18.86 -6.64 -11.53
C PHE A 12 19.99 -7.54 -11.02
N GLY A 13 21.19 -6.99 -10.88
CA GLY A 13 22.39 -7.70 -10.42
C GLY A 13 22.75 -7.38 -8.96
N GLN A 14 23.78 -8.03 -8.40
CA GLN A 14 24.22 -7.75 -7.04
C GLN A 14 24.79 -6.33 -6.88
N GLU A 15 25.34 -5.74 -7.95
CA GLU A 15 25.76 -4.33 -7.98
C GLU A 15 24.58 -3.34 -7.90
N ALA A 16 23.33 -3.80 -8.05
CA ALA A 16 22.15 -2.97 -7.84
C ALA A 16 21.85 -2.70 -6.34
N ARG A 17 22.70 -3.16 -5.42
CA ARG A 17 22.54 -2.91 -3.98
C ARG A 17 23.27 -1.62 -3.58
N HIS A 18 22.63 -0.47 -3.76
CA HIS A 18 23.11 0.80 -3.20
C HIS A 18 22.02 1.37 -2.29
N GLY A 19 22.29 1.41 -0.99
CA GLY A 19 21.41 1.91 0.05
C GLY A 19 21.52 1.09 1.34
N PRO A 20 21.31 1.70 2.52
CA PRO A 20 21.21 0.94 3.77
C PRO A 20 20.10 -0.11 3.62
N ARG A 21 20.36 -1.33 4.11
CA ARG A 21 19.34 -2.37 4.22
C ARG A 21 18.22 -1.86 5.11
N THR A 22 17.13 -1.35 4.54
CA THR A 22 15.87 -1.46 5.25
C THR A 22 15.47 -2.92 5.11
N GLN A 23 15.56 -3.67 6.19
CA GLN A 23 15.09 -5.07 6.24
C GLN A 23 13.56 -5.16 6.17
N GLY A 24 12.89 -4.13 5.63
CA GLY A 24 11.46 -3.94 5.68
C GLY A 24 10.80 -4.25 4.34
N ASN A 25 9.55 -4.70 4.40
CA ASN A 25 8.65 -4.85 3.25
C ASN A 25 7.99 -3.50 2.91
N ASP A 26 8.77 -2.41 2.95
CA ASP A 26 8.25 -1.06 2.75
C ASP A 26 7.72 -0.89 1.31
N ALA A 27 6.76 0.02 1.15
CA ALA A 27 6.23 0.40 -0.14
C ALA A 27 7.32 1.00 -1.05
N LEU A 28 7.24 0.76 -2.37
CA LEU A 28 8.16 1.37 -3.32
C LEU A 28 7.78 2.84 -3.54
N VAL A 29 8.48 3.74 -2.85
CA VAL A 29 8.27 5.20 -2.92
C VAL A 29 9.50 5.86 -3.49
N ILE A 30 9.33 6.73 -4.48
CA ILE A 30 10.43 7.47 -5.13
C ILE A 30 10.19 8.99 -5.05
N THR A 31 11.21 9.73 -5.47
CA THR A 31 11.10 11.14 -5.85
C THR A 31 11.17 11.25 -7.38
N ALA A 32 10.34 12.11 -7.96
CA ALA A 32 10.30 12.34 -9.41
C ALA A 32 10.09 13.82 -9.73
N LEU A 33 10.43 14.25 -10.95
CA LEU A 33 10.00 15.58 -11.40
C LEU A 33 8.69 15.45 -12.18
N LEU A 34 7.66 16.16 -11.73
CA LEU A 34 6.36 16.28 -12.42
C LEU A 34 6.14 17.74 -12.76
N ALA A 35 5.93 18.06 -14.04
CA ALA A 35 5.80 19.45 -14.51
C ALA A 35 6.95 20.38 -14.07
N ASN A 36 8.17 19.83 -13.95
CA ASN A 36 9.38 20.48 -13.43
C ASN A 36 9.41 20.75 -11.91
N TYR A 37 8.41 20.31 -11.16
CA TYR A 37 8.42 20.32 -9.70
C TYR A 37 8.97 19.01 -9.17
N GLU A 38 9.82 19.09 -8.15
CA GLU A 38 10.28 17.90 -7.44
C GLU A 38 9.19 17.43 -6.49
N ILE A 39 8.67 16.24 -6.78
CA ILE A 39 7.60 15.62 -6.01
C ILE A 39 8.19 14.43 -5.25
N GLU A 40 8.19 14.53 -3.93
CA GLU A 40 8.44 13.41 -3.02
C GLU A 40 7.18 12.56 -2.84
N ARG A 41 7.31 11.42 -2.14
CA ARG A 41 6.19 10.55 -1.77
C ARG A 41 5.42 10.04 -2.99
N VAL A 42 6.14 9.69 -4.06
CA VAL A 42 5.58 9.10 -5.29
C VAL A 42 5.54 7.58 -5.13
N PHE A 43 4.34 7.05 -4.90
CA PHE A 43 4.14 5.62 -4.71
C PHE A 43 4.01 4.88 -6.04
N ILE A 44 4.67 3.73 -6.15
CA ILE A 44 4.66 2.89 -7.34
C ILE A 44 3.74 1.69 -7.11
N GLU A 45 2.62 1.65 -7.84
CA GLU A 45 1.57 0.67 -7.61
C GLU A 45 1.21 -0.09 -8.89
N SER A 46 1.80 -1.27 -9.07
CA SER A 46 1.57 -2.10 -10.26
C SER A 46 0.12 -2.60 -10.41
N GLY A 47 -0.66 -2.63 -9.33
CA GLY A 47 -2.07 -2.96 -9.33
C GLY A 47 -2.97 -1.83 -9.84
N SER A 48 -2.48 -0.58 -9.83
CA SER A 48 -3.29 0.57 -10.26
C SER A 48 -3.46 0.60 -11.79
N SER A 49 -4.69 0.79 -12.25
CA SER A 49 -5.03 1.00 -13.67
C SER A 49 -4.81 2.44 -14.13
N VAL A 50 -4.64 3.37 -13.21
CA VAL A 50 -4.55 4.82 -13.45
C VAL A 50 -3.34 5.41 -12.72
N ASP A 51 -2.87 6.55 -13.20
CA ASP A 51 -1.95 7.40 -12.44
C ASP A 51 -2.78 8.46 -11.69
N ILE A 52 -2.44 8.73 -10.43
CA ILE A 52 -3.20 9.63 -9.56
C ILE A 52 -2.27 10.74 -9.07
N LEU A 53 -2.74 11.98 -9.13
CA LEU A 53 -2.14 13.14 -8.47
C LEU A 53 -3.10 13.58 -7.36
N PHE A 54 -2.65 13.63 -6.12
CA PHE A 54 -3.49 14.11 -5.03
C PHE A 54 -3.62 15.62 -5.09
N GLU A 55 -4.82 16.11 -4.78
CA GLU A 55 -5.15 17.54 -4.85
C GLU A 55 -4.17 18.40 -4.05
N GLU A 56 -3.83 17.99 -2.82
CA GLU A 56 -2.88 18.74 -1.98
C GLU A 56 -1.54 18.97 -2.70
N ALA A 57 -1.06 17.97 -3.43
CA ALA A 57 0.17 18.10 -4.22
C ALA A 57 -0.04 18.98 -5.46
N TYR A 58 -1.18 18.85 -6.15
CA TYR A 58 -1.54 19.70 -7.28
C TYR A 58 -1.56 21.19 -6.90
N ASP A 59 -2.20 21.54 -5.78
CA ASP A 59 -2.28 22.91 -5.30
C ASP A 59 -0.89 23.47 -4.94
N GLN A 60 -0.04 22.65 -4.31
CA GLN A 60 1.34 23.02 -3.96
C GLN A 60 2.23 23.21 -5.20
N MET A 61 1.94 22.54 -6.31
CA MET A 61 2.65 22.73 -7.57
C MET A 61 2.33 24.08 -8.22
N GLN A 62 1.28 24.79 -7.79
CA GLN A 62 0.95 26.14 -8.26
C GLN A 62 0.97 26.27 -9.79
N LEU A 63 0.40 25.29 -10.49
CA LEU A 63 0.42 25.22 -11.96
C LEU A 63 -0.45 26.30 -12.63
N GLY A 64 -1.19 27.09 -11.85
CA GLY A 64 -2.18 28.06 -12.31
C GLY A 64 -3.51 27.38 -12.69
N ASP A 65 -4.35 28.13 -13.40
CA ASP A 65 -5.67 27.66 -13.86
C ASP A 65 -5.55 26.74 -15.09
N VAL A 66 -4.88 25.60 -14.95
CA VAL A 66 -4.85 24.58 -15.99
C VAL A 66 -6.20 23.86 -16.01
N PRO A 67 -6.94 23.86 -17.13
CA PRO A 67 -8.26 23.23 -17.17
C PRO A 67 -8.13 21.70 -17.07
N PHE A 68 -9.01 21.10 -16.27
CA PHE A 68 -9.16 19.66 -16.21
C PHE A 68 -10.01 19.14 -17.37
N GLU A 69 -9.62 18.01 -17.95
CA GLU A 69 -10.50 17.20 -18.77
C GLU A 69 -11.58 16.58 -17.85
N ALA A 70 -12.85 16.72 -18.23
CA ALA A 70 -13.96 16.13 -17.47
C ALA A 70 -13.89 14.59 -17.50
N VAL A 71 -14.22 13.96 -16.37
CA VAL A 71 -14.17 12.52 -16.19
C VAL A 71 -15.43 12.05 -15.46
N ASP A 72 -16.18 11.14 -16.08
CA ASP A 72 -17.41 10.58 -15.50
C ASP A 72 -17.18 9.28 -14.72
N THR A 73 -15.94 8.80 -14.64
CA THR A 73 -15.58 7.53 -14.00
C THR A 73 -15.12 7.71 -12.56
N PHE A 74 -15.65 6.90 -11.65
CA PHE A 74 -15.18 6.80 -10.26
C PHE A 74 -14.02 5.83 -10.11
N LEU A 75 -13.21 6.04 -9.08
CA LEU A 75 -12.19 5.09 -8.66
C LEU A 75 -12.73 4.22 -7.54
N TYR A 76 -12.48 2.91 -7.65
CA TYR A 76 -12.90 1.92 -6.67
C TYR A 76 -11.66 1.33 -5.98
N GLY A 77 -11.59 1.50 -4.67
CA GLY A 77 -10.59 0.86 -3.81
C GLY A 77 -10.97 -0.60 -3.53
N PHE A 78 -9.97 -1.40 -3.13
CA PHE A 78 -10.18 -2.80 -2.76
C PHE A 78 -11.20 -2.98 -1.63
N ALA A 79 -11.24 -2.04 -0.68
CA ALA A 79 -12.18 -2.04 0.43
C ALA A 79 -13.58 -1.49 0.06
N GLY A 80 -13.85 -1.25 -1.24
CA GLY A 80 -15.11 -0.68 -1.71
C GLY A 80 -15.20 0.84 -1.58
N GLU A 81 -14.10 1.52 -1.19
CA GLU A 81 -14.01 2.98 -1.19
C GLU A 81 -14.28 3.52 -2.60
N VAL A 82 -15.19 4.49 -2.72
CA VAL A 82 -15.47 5.17 -3.98
C VAL A 82 -14.90 6.57 -3.91
N VAL A 83 -14.07 6.92 -4.88
CA VAL A 83 -13.40 8.21 -4.95
C VAL A 83 -13.77 8.92 -6.23
N HIS A 84 -14.21 10.17 -6.10
CA HIS A 84 -14.62 11.03 -7.20
C HIS A 84 -13.44 11.89 -7.66
N PRO A 85 -12.89 11.69 -8.87
CA PRO A 85 -11.87 12.56 -9.39
C PRO A 85 -12.42 13.96 -9.68
N LYS A 86 -11.62 15.00 -9.47
CA LYS A 86 -11.91 16.36 -9.93
C LYS A 86 -11.87 16.48 -11.45
N GLY A 87 -11.07 15.63 -12.07
CA GLY A 87 -10.88 15.55 -13.51
C GLY A 87 -9.53 14.94 -13.82
N MET A 88 -9.12 15.06 -15.09
CA MET A 88 -7.87 14.52 -15.59
C MET A 88 -6.98 15.64 -16.13
N ILE A 89 -5.67 15.53 -15.89
CA ILE A 89 -4.66 16.48 -16.35
C ILE A 89 -3.50 15.76 -17.03
N SER A 90 -2.95 16.38 -18.09
CA SER A 90 -1.76 15.87 -18.79
C SER A 90 -0.51 16.60 -18.31
N LEU A 91 0.42 15.92 -17.65
CA LEU A 91 1.64 16.51 -17.07
C LEU A 91 2.90 15.74 -17.51
N PRO A 92 4.02 16.43 -17.77
CA PRO A 92 5.27 15.76 -18.11
C PRO A 92 5.94 15.20 -16.84
N LEU A 93 6.08 13.87 -16.78
CA LEU A 93 6.82 13.18 -15.74
C LEU A 93 8.23 12.89 -16.22
N THR A 94 9.23 13.18 -15.40
CA THR A 94 10.63 12.88 -15.67
C THR A 94 11.23 11.95 -14.62
N LEU A 95 11.71 10.79 -15.06
CA LEU A 95 12.43 9.81 -14.23
C LEU A 95 13.92 9.75 -14.57
N GLY A 96 14.71 9.41 -13.55
CA GLY A 96 16.17 9.25 -13.63
C GLY A 96 16.94 10.51 -13.21
N ALA A 97 18.22 10.29 -12.87
CA ALA A 97 19.13 11.34 -12.44
C ALA A 97 19.80 12.07 -13.62
N THR A 98 20.21 13.32 -13.42
CA THR A 98 21.02 14.09 -14.38
C THR A 98 22.36 13.38 -14.67
N PRO A 99 22.88 13.39 -15.92
CA PRO A 99 22.36 14.04 -17.13
C PRO A 99 21.36 13.19 -17.93
N LEU A 100 21.13 11.95 -17.53
CA LEU A 100 20.41 10.96 -18.33
C LEU A 100 19.03 10.68 -17.72
N ARG A 101 18.03 11.35 -18.28
CA ARG A 101 16.63 11.36 -17.80
C ARG A 101 15.69 11.03 -18.95
N LYS A 102 14.51 10.51 -18.62
CA LYS A 102 13.43 10.26 -19.59
C LYS A 102 12.19 11.02 -19.14
N THR A 103 11.65 11.83 -20.05
CA THR A 103 10.43 12.61 -19.83
C THR A 103 9.32 12.07 -20.73
N CYS A 104 8.14 11.84 -20.18
CA CYS A 104 6.95 11.43 -20.92
C CYS A 104 5.75 12.26 -20.46
N LEU A 105 4.91 12.68 -21.40
CA LEU A 105 3.63 13.31 -21.09
C LEU A 105 2.63 12.22 -20.69
N LEU A 106 2.06 12.33 -19.50
CA LEU A 106 1.18 11.32 -18.90
C LEU A 106 -0.09 11.96 -18.39
N LYS A 107 -1.17 11.18 -18.33
CA LYS A 107 -2.47 11.61 -17.81
C LYS A 107 -2.62 11.15 -16.37
N PHE A 108 -3.02 12.08 -15.50
CA PHE A 108 -3.26 11.85 -14.08
C PHE A 108 -4.70 12.19 -13.75
N LEU A 109 -5.35 11.32 -12.97
CA LEU A 109 -6.59 11.69 -12.29
C LEU A 109 -6.25 12.52 -11.06
N VAL A 110 -6.87 13.69 -10.94
CA VAL A 110 -6.72 14.54 -9.76
C VAL A 110 -7.79 14.18 -8.75
N VAL A 111 -7.36 13.83 -7.55
CA VAL A 111 -8.23 13.24 -6.52
C VAL A 111 -8.03 13.96 -5.19
N ASP A 112 -9.13 14.32 -4.55
CA ASP A 112 -9.14 14.72 -3.14
C ASP A 112 -9.23 13.47 -2.26
N SER A 113 -8.13 13.10 -1.61
CA SER A 113 -8.11 11.99 -0.68
C SER A 113 -6.96 12.16 0.31
N PRO A 114 -7.18 11.89 1.62
CA PRO A 114 -6.17 12.14 2.64
C PRO A 114 -5.16 10.99 2.72
N LEU A 115 -4.59 10.56 1.59
CA LEU A 115 -3.52 9.57 1.56
C LEU A 115 -2.16 10.22 1.84
N ALA A 116 -1.22 9.43 2.37
CA ALA A 116 0.11 9.92 2.75
C ALA A 116 1.05 10.19 1.55
N TYR A 117 0.58 9.92 0.33
CA TYR A 117 1.35 10.07 -0.90
C TYR A 117 0.92 11.31 -1.67
N ASN A 118 1.82 11.84 -2.50
CA ASN A 118 1.52 12.95 -3.40
C ASN A 118 1.06 12.47 -4.78
N VAL A 119 1.62 11.33 -5.22
CA VAL A 119 1.34 10.74 -6.53
C VAL A 119 1.32 9.22 -6.41
N ILE A 120 0.44 8.57 -7.17
CA ILE A 120 0.50 7.13 -7.45
C ILE A 120 0.81 6.95 -8.93
N LEU A 121 1.90 6.24 -9.22
CA LEU A 121 2.27 5.81 -10.57
C LEU A 121 1.85 4.37 -10.75
N GLY A 122 0.82 4.18 -11.57
CA GLY A 122 0.24 2.89 -11.91
C GLY A 122 0.82 2.29 -13.19
N ARG A 123 0.06 1.33 -13.74
CA ARG A 123 0.39 0.68 -15.01
C ARG A 123 0.56 1.63 -16.19
N PRO A 124 -0.22 2.73 -16.35
CA PRO A 124 -0.02 3.64 -17.48
C PRO A 124 1.39 4.24 -17.53
N THR A 125 1.90 4.73 -16.39
CA THR A 125 3.28 5.18 -16.27
C THR A 125 4.27 4.04 -16.51
N LEU A 126 4.10 2.90 -15.83
CA LEU A 126 5.03 1.77 -15.95
C LEU A 126 5.15 1.28 -17.39
N ASN A 127 4.04 1.14 -18.11
CA ASN A 127 4.02 0.72 -19.50
C ASN A 127 4.66 1.76 -20.43
N THR A 128 4.38 3.05 -20.23
CA THR A 128 4.95 4.14 -21.02
C THR A 128 6.47 4.22 -20.85
N PHE A 129 6.94 4.08 -19.61
CA PHE A 129 8.36 4.06 -19.33
C PHE A 129 9.03 2.75 -19.73
N ARG A 130 8.26 1.67 -19.94
CA ARG A 130 8.75 0.27 -19.98
C ARG A 130 9.50 -0.07 -18.69
N GLY A 131 8.96 0.39 -17.58
CA GLY A 131 9.50 0.25 -16.24
C GLY A 131 9.29 -1.16 -15.71
N ILE A 132 10.36 -1.77 -15.21
CA ILE A 132 10.32 -3.02 -14.45
C ILE A 132 10.59 -2.68 -13.00
N ILE A 133 9.67 -3.09 -12.13
CA ILE A 133 9.77 -2.91 -10.69
C ILE A 133 10.52 -4.09 -10.09
N SER A 134 11.44 -3.81 -9.17
CA SER A 134 11.91 -4.79 -8.21
C SER A 134 11.62 -4.32 -6.80
N THR A 135 10.73 -5.05 -6.13
CA THR A 135 10.47 -4.88 -4.69
C THR A 135 11.66 -5.38 -3.87
N TYR A 136 12.35 -6.43 -4.31
CA TYR A 136 13.54 -6.92 -3.63
C TYR A 136 14.71 -5.91 -3.65
N TYR A 137 14.96 -5.27 -4.79
CA TYR A 137 16.02 -4.25 -4.93
C TYR A 137 15.52 -2.82 -4.67
N MET A 138 14.24 -2.66 -4.30
CA MET A 138 13.57 -1.39 -4.03
C MET A 138 13.87 -0.31 -5.08
N LYS A 139 13.62 -0.62 -6.36
CA LYS A 139 13.83 0.31 -7.47
C LYS A 139 13.03 -0.03 -8.71
N ILE A 140 12.88 0.95 -9.60
CA ILE A 140 12.40 0.77 -10.97
C ILE A 140 13.59 0.82 -11.92
N LYS A 141 13.63 -0.07 -12.92
CA LYS A 141 14.51 0.05 -14.09
C LYS A 141 13.71 0.35 -15.35
N PHE A 142 14.20 1.25 -16.19
CA PHE A 142 13.53 1.61 -17.45
C PHE A 142 14.54 1.94 -18.55
N PRO A 143 14.23 1.65 -19.82
CA PRO A 143 15.11 1.95 -20.93
C PRO A 143 15.09 3.45 -21.30
N ILE A 144 16.26 3.95 -21.67
CA ILE A 144 16.48 5.26 -22.30
C ILE A 144 17.33 5.10 -23.57
N ARG A 145 17.47 6.16 -24.37
CA ARG A 145 18.46 6.17 -25.45
C ARG A 145 19.85 5.97 -24.86
N GLY A 146 20.52 4.87 -25.22
CA GLY A 146 21.87 4.55 -24.76
C GLY A 146 21.96 3.65 -23.51
N GLY A 147 20.86 3.07 -23.02
CA GLY A 147 20.93 2.02 -21.99
C GLY A 147 19.72 1.94 -21.06
N VAL A 148 19.94 1.43 -19.86
CA VAL A 148 18.93 1.28 -18.80
C VAL A 148 19.23 2.27 -17.67
N ARG A 149 18.19 2.87 -17.13
CA ARG A 149 18.26 3.74 -15.95
C ARG A 149 17.50 3.14 -14.79
N GLU A 150 17.85 3.61 -13.60
CA GLU A 150 17.22 3.21 -12.36
C GLU A 150 16.60 4.44 -11.68
N ALA A 151 15.46 4.24 -11.02
CA ALA A 151 14.90 5.13 -10.03
C ALA A 151 14.86 4.37 -8.70
N PRO A 152 15.80 4.62 -7.77
CA PRO A 152 15.83 3.96 -6.47
C PRO A 152 14.71 4.48 -5.57
N ALA A 153 14.23 3.63 -4.67
CA ALA A 153 13.30 4.04 -3.63
C ALA A 153 13.98 4.91 -2.57
N ASP A 154 13.21 5.83 -2.01
CA ASP A 154 13.52 6.48 -0.75
C ASP A 154 12.87 5.67 0.38
N ALA A 155 13.66 4.78 0.99
CA ALA A 155 13.18 3.89 2.03
C ALA A 155 12.78 4.65 3.32
N LEU A 156 13.39 5.79 3.60
CA LEU A 156 13.02 6.61 4.75
C LEU A 156 11.65 7.26 4.53
N GLN A 157 11.42 7.81 3.33
CA GLN A 157 10.12 8.35 2.96
C GLN A 157 9.05 7.27 2.88
N ALA A 158 9.37 6.09 2.35
CA ALA A 158 8.46 4.95 2.34
C ALA A 158 7.97 4.61 3.75
N HIS A 159 8.90 4.47 4.70
CA HIS A 159 8.57 4.17 6.08
C HIS A 159 7.70 5.26 6.74
N LYS A 160 8.04 6.53 6.52
CA LYS A 160 7.24 7.67 7.01
C LYS A 160 5.82 7.66 6.45
N CYS A 161 5.67 7.46 5.15
CA CYS A 161 4.37 7.41 4.48
C CYS A 161 3.51 6.26 5.02
N CYS A 162 4.11 5.08 5.25
CA CYS A 162 3.41 3.95 5.86
C CYS A 162 2.85 4.31 7.25
N ALA A 163 3.67 4.89 8.12
CA ALA A 163 3.24 5.31 9.46
C ALA A 163 2.12 6.36 9.38
N GLU A 164 2.26 7.35 8.50
CA GLU A 164 1.27 8.40 8.31
C GLU A 164 -0.06 7.86 7.76
N ALA A 165 -0.02 6.97 6.77
CA ALA A 165 -1.22 6.35 6.20
C ALA A 165 -2.02 5.59 7.28
N ILE A 166 -1.33 4.90 8.20
CA ILE A 166 -1.96 4.21 9.33
C ILE A 166 -2.64 5.21 10.29
N ILE A 167 -1.96 6.31 10.62
CA ILE A 167 -2.50 7.35 11.51
C ILE A 167 -3.74 7.99 10.88
N ARG A 168 -3.65 8.39 9.61
CA ARG A 168 -4.77 9.00 8.87
C ARG A 168 -5.95 8.03 8.73
N GLY A 169 -5.68 6.75 8.45
CA GLY A 169 -6.71 5.70 8.39
C GLY A 169 -7.42 5.47 9.73
N LYS A 170 -6.71 5.54 10.87
CA LYS A 170 -7.33 5.48 12.19
C LYS A 170 -8.25 6.68 12.45
N LYS A 171 -7.82 7.89 12.08
CA LYS A 171 -8.61 9.11 12.24
C LYS A 171 -9.91 9.04 11.44
N ARG A 172 -9.86 8.64 10.15
CA ARG A 172 -11.08 8.46 9.33
C ARG A 172 -12.09 7.52 9.97
N ARG A 173 -11.64 6.35 10.44
CA ARG A 173 -12.55 5.37 11.08
C ARG A 173 -13.25 5.93 12.33
N LEU A 174 -12.58 6.81 13.08
CA LEU A 174 -13.17 7.47 14.24
C LEU A 174 -14.16 8.56 13.85
N GLU A 175 -13.89 9.32 12.78
CA GLU A 175 -14.77 10.37 12.26
C GLU A 175 -16.01 9.83 11.52
N GLU A 176 -15.89 8.66 10.90
CA GLU A 176 -16.97 7.95 10.19
C GLU A 176 -17.83 7.04 11.10
N SER A 177 -17.50 6.95 12.40
CA SER A 177 -18.33 6.24 13.38
C SER A 177 -19.64 7.02 13.61
N PRO A 178 -20.82 6.37 13.67
CA PRO A 178 -22.08 7.10 13.81
C PRO A 178 -22.09 7.86 15.14
N LYS A 179 -22.26 9.17 15.07
CA LYS A 179 -22.70 9.95 16.24
C LYS A 179 -24.12 9.49 16.55
N THR A 180 -24.29 8.66 17.56
CA THR A 180 -25.59 8.49 18.21
C THR A 180 -25.98 9.85 18.77
N GLU A 181 -26.90 10.53 18.09
CA GLU A 181 -27.70 11.58 18.68
C GLU A 181 -28.49 10.96 19.83
N ASP A 182 -28.12 11.30 21.06
CA ASP A 182 -29.06 11.20 22.16
C ASP A 182 -29.14 12.58 22.83
N SER A 183 -30.32 13.15 22.72
CA SER A 183 -30.73 14.43 23.27
C SER A 183 -30.87 14.35 24.79
N ASN A 184 -30.19 15.21 25.56
CA ASN A 184 -30.88 15.98 26.60
C ASN A 184 -30.10 17.20 27.12
N GLU A 185 -30.88 18.17 27.59
CA GLU A 185 -30.54 19.57 27.80
C GLU A 185 -29.75 19.93 29.07
N ARG A 186 -29.07 21.09 28.97
CA ARG A 186 -28.99 22.22 29.92
C ARG A 186 -28.09 22.11 31.17
N GLY A 187 -27.03 22.91 31.14
CA GLY A 187 -26.36 23.48 32.32
C GLY A 187 -25.12 24.29 31.92
N LYS A 188 -25.24 25.62 31.90
CA LYS A 188 -24.11 26.57 31.77
C LYS A 188 -23.12 26.33 32.91
N ASP A 189 -21.82 26.33 32.63
CA ASP A 189 -20.87 27.28 33.23
C ASP A 189 -19.49 27.25 32.56
N THR A 190 -19.06 28.47 32.23
CA THR A 190 -17.75 29.08 31.96
C THR A 190 -16.47 28.21 31.94
N VAL A 191 -15.72 28.38 30.84
CA VAL A 191 -14.36 27.91 30.51
C VAL A 191 -13.31 28.38 31.54
N PRO A 192 -12.25 27.59 31.82
CA PRO A 192 -10.94 27.89 31.22
C PRO A 192 -10.31 26.70 30.47
N SER A 193 -9.67 27.02 29.35
CA SER A 193 -8.82 26.18 28.50
C SER A 193 -7.76 25.40 29.30
N PRO A 194 -7.47 24.13 28.97
CA PRO A 194 -6.17 23.54 29.21
C PRO A 194 -5.28 23.64 27.96
N GLU A 195 -4.03 23.98 28.19
CA GLU A 195 -2.94 24.10 27.22
C GLU A 195 -2.63 22.78 26.48
N PRO A 196 -1.92 22.82 25.33
CA PRO A 196 -1.68 21.63 24.52
C PRO A 196 -0.66 20.72 25.22
N ASN A 197 -1.13 19.57 25.69
CA ASN A 197 -0.27 18.53 26.23
C ASN A 197 0.67 18.01 25.14
N LYS A 198 1.97 18.04 25.46
CA LYS A 198 3.05 17.37 24.74
C LYS A 198 2.80 15.86 24.77
N GLU A 199 2.27 15.30 23.69
CA GLU A 199 2.27 13.85 23.50
C GLU A 199 3.62 13.40 22.94
N THR A 200 4.35 12.70 23.80
CA THR A 200 5.54 11.89 23.53
C THR A 200 5.30 11.02 22.29
N PRO A 201 6.28 10.83 21.40
CA PRO A 201 6.11 9.94 20.25
C PRO A 201 5.91 8.51 20.78
N ALA A 202 4.69 8.01 20.69
CA ALA A 202 4.41 6.61 20.91
C ALA A 202 5.18 5.82 19.85
N THR A 203 6.17 5.04 20.30
CA THR A 203 6.76 3.96 19.50
C THR A 203 5.63 2.98 19.16
N VAL A 204 5.01 3.16 18.00
CA VAL A 204 3.93 2.29 17.52
C VAL A 204 4.56 0.97 17.08
N LEU A 205 4.46 -0.07 17.91
CA LEU A 205 4.81 -1.43 17.52
C LEU A 205 3.81 -1.91 16.45
N LEU A 206 4.35 -2.41 15.34
CA LEU A 206 3.69 -2.69 14.05
C LEU A 206 2.95 -4.04 13.98
N VAL A 207 2.42 -4.55 15.09
CA VAL A 207 1.67 -5.81 15.08
C VAL A 207 0.40 -5.60 15.89
N GLU A 208 -0.76 -5.68 15.22
CA GLU A 208 -2.02 -5.85 15.92
C GLU A 208 -1.89 -7.12 16.77
N GLU A 209 -2.06 -7.03 18.09
CA GLU A 209 -2.16 -8.23 18.90
C GLU A 209 -3.34 -9.04 18.38
N LEU A 210 -3.07 -10.27 17.93
CA LEU A 210 -4.07 -11.20 17.43
C LEU A 210 -4.34 -12.26 18.49
N PRO A 211 -5.35 -12.07 19.35
CA PRO A 211 -5.73 -13.07 20.33
C PRO A 211 -6.11 -14.38 19.64
N THR A 212 -5.51 -15.45 20.14
CA THR A 212 -5.75 -16.83 19.71
C THR A 212 -7.04 -17.34 20.37
N ILE A 213 -7.88 -18.03 19.60
CA ILE A 213 -9.05 -18.75 20.09
C ILE A 213 -8.91 -20.23 19.76
N GLU A 214 -9.34 -21.08 20.69
CA GLU A 214 -9.48 -22.52 20.47
C GLU A 214 -10.76 -22.79 19.68
N LEU A 215 -10.63 -23.43 18.52
CA LEU A 215 -11.78 -23.79 17.69
C LEU A 215 -12.34 -25.17 18.06
N THR A 216 -11.51 -26.06 18.60
CA THR A 216 -11.93 -27.38 19.10
C THR A 216 -11.63 -27.50 20.59
N HIS A 217 -12.64 -27.82 21.39
CA HIS A 217 -12.51 -27.89 22.84
C HIS A 217 -11.50 -28.97 23.26
N GLY A 218 -10.40 -28.57 23.90
CA GLY A 218 -9.39 -29.48 24.45
C GLY A 218 -8.28 -29.88 23.47
N ASP A 219 -8.20 -29.26 22.29
CA ASP A 219 -7.12 -29.47 21.33
C ASP A 219 -6.30 -28.17 21.12
N PRO A 220 -5.09 -28.07 21.69
CA PRO A 220 -4.29 -26.85 21.66
C PRO A 220 -3.70 -26.55 20.26
N GLU A 221 -3.75 -27.50 19.32
CA GLU A 221 -3.25 -27.30 17.95
C GLU A 221 -4.35 -26.74 17.03
N LYS A 222 -5.62 -26.88 17.41
CA LYS A 222 -6.78 -26.43 16.62
C LYS A 222 -7.23 -25.04 17.00
N VAL A 223 -6.35 -24.07 16.77
CA VAL A 223 -6.57 -22.67 17.10
C VAL A 223 -6.65 -21.77 15.87
N THR A 224 -7.34 -20.64 15.99
CA THR A 224 -7.28 -19.56 15.00
C THR A 224 -7.07 -18.21 15.67
N LYS A 225 -6.68 -17.20 14.90
CA LYS A 225 -6.38 -15.86 15.37
C LYS A 225 -7.47 -14.90 14.93
N ILE A 226 -7.95 -14.07 15.85
CA ILE A 226 -8.97 -13.05 15.56
C ILE A 226 -8.36 -11.68 15.82
N GLY A 227 -8.69 -10.70 14.96
CA GLY A 227 -8.30 -9.30 15.14
C GLY A 227 -8.76 -8.75 16.49
N SER A 228 -7.90 -8.02 17.20
CA SER A 228 -8.25 -7.39 18.47
C SER A 228 -9.10 -6.13 18.30
N ARG A 229 -9.23 -5.61 17.07
CA ARG A 229 -9.87 -4.32 16.77
C ARG A 229 -11.37 -4.36 16.48
N MET A 230 -12.09 -5.30 17.12
CA MET A 230 -13.54 -5.45 17.03
C MET A 230 -14.21 -5.27 18.39
N THR A 231 -15.46 -4.80 18.41
CA THR A 231 -16.26 -4.70 19.64
C THR A 231 -16.53 -6.08 20.22
N GLU A 232 -16.74 -6.16 21.53
CA GLU A 232 -16.93 -7.43 22.23
C GLU A 232 -18.15 -8.21 21.69
N ASP A 233 -19.20 -7.51 21.29
CA ASP A 233 -20.39 -8.12 20.67
C ASP A 233 -20.08 -8.79 19.32
N ILE A 234 -19.38 -8.07 18.42
CA ILE A 234 -19.00 -8.62 17.11
C ILE A 234 -18.01 -9.76 17.30
N ARG A 235 -17.08 -9.62 18.23
CA ARG A 235 -16.13 -10.66 18.60
C ARG A 235 -16.85 -11.94 19.02
N ASN A 236 -17.81 -11.82 19.93
CA ASN A 236 -18.58 -12.96 20.42
C ASN A 236 -19.42 -13.60 19.30
N GLN A 237 -19.97 -12.79 18.38
CA GLN A 237 -20.69 -13.33 17.22
C GLN A 237 -19.77 -14.11 16.28
N VAL A 238 -18.58 -13.56 15.96
CA VAL A 238 -17.59 -14.22 15.10
C VAL A 238 -17.07 -15.49 15.75
N VAL A 239 -16.67 -15.44 17.02
CA VAL A 239 -16.20 -16.61 17.77
C VAL A 239 -17.26 -17.71 17.77
N ASN A 240 -18.51 -17.38 18.10
CA ASN A 240 -19.60 -18.35 18.09
C ASN A 240 -19.88 -18.93 16.71
N TYR A 241 -19.75 -18.12 15.66
CA TYR A 241 -19.92 -18.60 14.29
C TYR A 241 -18.81 -19.60 13.91
N LEU A 242 -17.55 -19.28 14.20
CA LEU A 242 -16.41 -20.15 13.92
C LEU A 242 -16.49 -21.45 14.72
N LEU A 243 -16.89 -21.39 15.99
CA LEU A 243 -17.10 -22.57 16.84
C LEU A 243 -18.24 -23.47 16.32
N ARG A 244 -19.22 -22.93 15.58
CA ARG A 244 -20.30 -23.72 14.94
C ARG A 244 -19.90 -24.31 13.59
N LYS A 245 -18.82 -23.79 12.99
CA LYS A 245 -18.33 -24.15 11.66
C LYS A 245 -16.94 -24.76 11.72
N GLN A 246 -16.70 -25.64 12.69
CA GLN A 246 -15.40 -26.30 12.84
C GLN A 246 -15.06 -27.21 11.65
N ASP A 247 -16.08 -27.68 10.92
CA ASP A 247 -16.02 -28.55 9.75
C ASP A 247 -15.43 -27.90 8.49
N ILE A 248 -15.34 -26.56 8.45
CA ILE A 248 -14.74 -25.84 7.30
C ILE A 248 -13.21 -25.77 7.39
N PHE A 249 -12.62 -26.14 8.53
CA PHE A 249 -11.19 -26.05 8.77
C PHE A 249 -10.52 -27.39 8.47
N ALA A 250 -9.50 -27.34 7.61
CA ALA A 250 -8.59 -28.45 7.40
C ALA A 250 -7.38 -28.30 8.33
N TRP A 251 -7.20 -29.27 9.24
CA TRP A 251 -6.08 -29.29 10.19
C TRP A 251 -4.92 -30.15 9.68
N THR A 252 -5.24 -31.09 8.81
CA THR A 252 -4.32 -32.00 8.16
C THR A 252 -4.59 -32.03 6.65
N PRO A 253 -3.61 -32.43 5.81
CA PRO A 253 -3.84 -32.62 4.38
C PRO A 253 -4.99 -33.57 4.05
N GLN A 254 -5.29 -34.53 4.94
CA GLN A 254 -6.39 -35.48 4.82
C GLN A 254 -7.78 -34.82 4.93
N ASP A 255 -7.86 -33.65 5.55
CA ASP A 255 -9.12 -32.92 5.73
C ASP A 255 -9.51 -32.11 4.46
N LEU A 256 -8.65 -32.08 3.43
CA LEU A 256 -8.91 -31.38 2.17
C LEU A 256 -9.56 -32.33 1.14
N GLU A 257 -10.88 -32.28 1.05
CA GLU A 257 -11.63 -33.00 0.01
C GLU A 257 -11.49 -32.32 -1.36
N GLY A 258 -11.15 -33.08 -2.41
CA GLY A 258 -11.11 -32.60 -3.80
C GLY A 258 -9.77 -32.10 -4.32
N ILE A 259 -8.70 -32.14 -3.50
CA ILE A 259 -7.33 -31.84 -3.93
C ILE A 259 -6.48 -33.09 -3.79
N ASP A 260 -5.72 -33.45 -4.83
CA ASP A 260 -4.81 -34.60 -4.78
C ASP A 260 -3.74 -34.38 -3.71
N LEU A 261 -3.64 -35.31 -2.75
CA LEU A 261 -2.66 -35.31 -1.67
C LEU A 261 -1.22 -35.20 -2.20
N GLY A 262 -0.93 -35.76 -3.39
CA GLY A 262 0.39 -35.66 -4.03
C GLY A 262 0.79 -34.24 -4.44
N VAL A 263 -0.17 -33.31 -4.52
CA VAL A 263 0.07 -31.89 -4.81
C VAL A 263 0.35 -31.08 -3.53
N ILE A 264 -0.23 -31.48 -2.39
CA ILE A 264 -0.19 -30.71 -1.13
C ILE A 264 0.79 -31.27 -0.09
N THR A 265 1.23 -32.53 -0.22
CA THR A 265 2.24 -33.10 0.68
C THR A 265 3.64 -32.96 0.10
N HIS A 266 4.52 -32.23 0.78
CA HIS A 266 5.93 -32.14 0.41
C HIS A 266 6.71 -33.35 0.96
N HIS A 267 7.09 -34.28 0.08
CA HIS A 267 7.98 -35.38 0.45
C HIS A 267 9.43 -34.89 0.55
N SER A 268 9.93 -34.68 1.76
CA SER A 268 11.36 -34.42 1.98
C SER A 268 12.12 -35.76 2.00
N THR A 269 12.87 -36.05 0.95
CA THR A 269 13.80 -37.19 0.90
C THR A 269 15.11 -36.84 1.58
N TRP A 270 15.09 -36.71 2.92
CA TRP A 270 16.31 -36.58 3.72
C TRP A 270 16.42 -37.75 4.69
N THR A 271 17.30 -38.70 4.39
CA THR A 271 17.79 -39.68 5.36
C THR A 271 18.88 -39.03 6.22
N PRO A 272 18.73 -38.94 7.56
CA PRO A 272 19.80 -38.45 8.42
C PRO A 272 20.90 -39.49 8.50
N VAL A 273 22.12 -39.12 8.11
CA VAL A 273 23.32 -39.89 8.45
C VAL A 273 23.65 -39.58 9.91
N LEU A 274 23.27 -40.48 10.81
CA LEU A 274 23.72 -40.44 12.20
C LEU A 274 25.22 -40.77 12.22
N GLY A 275 26.05 -39.75 12.46
CA GLY A 275 27.47 -39.92 12.79
C GLY A 275 27.62 -40.59 14.16
N ARG A 276 28.51 -41.59 14.21
CA ARG A 276 28.99 -42.22 15.45
C ARG A 276 29.96 -41.33 16.20
#